data_AF-A0A9D7DBW1-F1
#
_entry.id   AF-A0A9D7DBW1-F1
#
_cell.length_a   1.000
_cell.length_b   1.000
_cell.length_c   1.000
_cell.angle_alpha   90.00
_cell.angle_beta   90.00
_cell.angle_gamma   90.00
#
_symmetry.space_group_name_H-M   'P 1'
#
loop_
_entity.id
_entity.type
_entity.pdbx_description
1 polymer ?
#
loop_
_entity_poly.entity_id
_entity_poly.type
_entity_poly.pdbx_seq_one_letter_code
_entity_poly.pdbx_strand_id
1 'polypeptide(L)'
;MTTPGSYVFKWTISNAPCTATEDEVTVTTSVCAYYSRATGNVTDPIWSDTPTGTAGPATFTSSTSMVVQDPDVVTNTTNTQVDDLTIEAGAPNGQLVLTTGTIFTVNGDAMVVNGTLTANDNSIMLLSPAVASTASFASTTSFWDLAVDAAVSCTVTGNIEIRGSLDLFDGIFDCSANQVTLRSTATYTGRLGPVDPGASYVGNMRVQRRIPAGATNWRLLGSPIAGRIVDDWDDDFITAGYPGSDFPGFQSPVGSGISWPSIRYYDETEASAIDSVGMHGVANTTVSLAQGQGFAVWCGDALGGTAAFIIDVQNGAPHIANSPITLPMSYTNTGNALADGWNLVSNPLPSPIDFETMSLGAGVDSVVYFYNPANGNSATYDRYSNLGDNGGTNVIQSSQGFFLKASGSAVTTTVSESDKINTNGGGIFGIGGQVPAHLRLSIASDVNTFSDETVVYFTAGTPELDERDALKCGFAHSAAPQLATLASGAQIAHQCLRQYRRCHQYPPARERGCHRHLRHQWR
;
A
#
# COMPACT_ATOMS: atom_id res chain seq x y z
N MET A 1 27.47 44.16 11.45
CA MET A 1 26.30 44.48 10.59
C MET A 1 25.12 43.77 11.21
N THR A 2 24.15 44.50 11.77
CA THR A 2 23.01 43.93 12.52
C THR A 2 21.69 44.03 11.77
N THR A 3 21.68 44.70 10.63
CA THR A 3 20.52 44.79 9.74
C THR A 3 20.76 43.88 8.55
N PRO A 4 19.75 43.12 8.09
CA PRO A 4 19.83 42.38 6.83
C PRO A 4 20.06 43.32 5.64
N GLY A 5 20.88 42.90 4.68
CA GLY A 5 21.15 43.69 3.48
C GLY A 5 22.48 43.36 2.82
N SER A 6 22.68 43.96 1.64
CA SER A 6 23.95 43.90 0.92
C SER A 6 24.81 45.11 1.29
N TYR A 7 25.94 44.86 1.92
CA TYR A 7 26.92 45.87 2.32
C TYR A 7 28.15 45.78 1.43
N VAL A 8 28.43 46.85 0.67
CA VAL A 8 29.66 46.94 -0.12
C VAL A 8 30.73 47.64 0.72
N PHE A 9 31.79 46.92 1.05
CA PHE A 9 32.97 47.47 1.69
C PHE A 9 34.00 47.77 0.62
N LYS A 10 34.38 49.03 0.52
CA LYS A 10 35.45 49.50 -0.35
C LYS A 10 36.65 49.87 0.48
N TRP A 11 37.84 49.44 0.08
CA TRP A 11 39.08 49.93 0.69
C TRP A 11 40.06 50.43 -0.38
N THR A 12 40.83 51.43 0.02
CA THR A 12 41.85 52.08 -0.82
C THR A 12 43.19 51.98 -0.11
N ILE A 13 44.19 51.43 -0.79
CA ILE A 13 45.58 51.39 -0.29
C ILE A 13 46.35 52.48 -1.03
N SER A 14 46.90 53.44 -0.28
CA SER A 14 47.74 54.51 -0.82
C SER A 14 49.12 54.53 -0.18
N ASN A 15 50.18 54.53 -0.99
CA ASN A 15 51.57 54.69 -0.53
C ASN A 15 52.37 55.47 -1.57
N ALA A 16 52.56 56.78 -1.37
CA ALA A 16 53.28 57.62 -2.34
C ALA A 16 54.75 57.15 -2.50
N PRO A 17 55.30 57.11 -3.74
CA PRO A 17 54.77 57.68 -4.97
C PRO A 17 53.83 56.78 -5.79
N CYS A 18 53.41 55.62 -5.27
CA CYS A 18 52.54 54.70 -5.99
C CYS A 18 51.10 55.23 -6.09
N THR A 19 50.46 55.00 -7.24
CA THR A 19 49.03 55.23 -7.45
C THR A 19 48.22 54.37 -6.47
N ALA A 20 47.20 54.94 -5.86
CA ALA A 20 46.33 54.21 -4.95
C ALA A 20 45.57 53.10 -5.70
N THR A 21 45.43 51.95 -5.05
CA THR A 21 44.63 50.81 -5.55
C THR A 21 43.36 50.69 -4.73
N GLU A 22 42.24 50.44 -5.40
CA GLU A 22 40.94 50.22 -4.77
C GLU A 22 40.49 48.77 -5.01
N ASP A 23 39.81 48.21 -4.02
CA ASP A 23 39.12 46.92 -4.14
C ASP A 23 37.82 46.96 -3.32
N GLU A 24 36.88 46.09 -3.67
CA GLU A 24 35.54 46.04 -3.10
C GLU A 24 35.15 44.60 -2.72
N VAL A 25 34.54 44.43 -1.55
CA VAL A 25 33.91 43.17 -1.12
C VAL A 25 32.45 43.42 -0.79
N THR A 26 31.56 42.57 -1.32
CA THR A 26 30.14 42.59 -0.96
C THR A 26 29.88 41.57 0.13
N VAL A 27 29.37 42.01 1.28
CA VAL A 27 28.93 41.15 2.38
C VAL A 27 27.41 41.22 2.46
N THR A 28 26.75 40.07 2.33
CA THR A 28 25.29 39.97 2.48
C THR A 28 24.97 39.41 3.87
N THR A 29 24.17 40.12 4.65
CA THR A 29 23.60 39.62 5.90
C THR A 29 22.15 39.22 5.67
N SER A 30 21.80 37.98 5.99
CA SER A 30 20.43 37.44 5.87
C SER A 30 19.68 37.51 7.19
N VAL A 31 18.34 37.54 7.14
CA VAL A 31 17.50 37.31 8.32
C VAL A 31 17.62 35.84 8.71
N CYS A 32 17.97 35.55 9.96
CA CYS A 32 18.07 34.16 10.41
C CYS A 32 16.70 33.51 10.61
N ALA A 33 15.70 34.25 11.10
CA ALA A 33 14.35 33.73 11.31
C ALA A 33 13.28 34.82 11.20
N TYR A 34 12.11 34.45 10.68
CA TYR A 34 10.89 35.25 10.78
C TYR A 34 9.91 34.63 11.78
N TYR A 35 9.28 35.48 12.57
CA TYR A 35 8.31 35.13 13.61
C TYR A 35 6.93 35.66 13.19
N SER A 36 5.90 34.82 13.23
CA SER A 36 4.52 35.27 12.97
C SER A 36 4.08 36.23 14.09
N ARG A 37 3.38 37.30 13.71
CA ARG A 37 2.83 38.33 14.61
C ARG A 37 1.31 38.48 14.47
N ALA A 38 0.72 37.73 13.55
CA ALA A 38 -0.71 37.70 13.28
C ALA A 38 -1.06 36.43 12.48
N THR A 39 -2.33 36.03 12.56
CA THR A 39 -2.93 35.00 11.69
C THR A 39 -3.07 35.50 10.25
N GLY A 40 -2.73 34.66 9.27
CA GLY A 40 -2.83 35.00 7.85
C GLY A 40 -2.20 33.95 6.94
N ASN A 41 -2.10 34.28 5.65
CA ASN A 41 -1.35 33.46 4.70
C ASN A 41 0.15 33.68 4.87
N VAL A 42 0.96 32.69 4.48
CA VAL A 42 2.44 32.78 4.53
C VAL A 42 2.99 33.99 3.78
N THR A 43 2.30 34.45 2.73
CA THR A 43 2.69 35.60 1.89
C THR A 43 2.21 36.94 2.43
N ASP A 44 1.36 36.96 3.46
CA ASP A 44 0.83 38.20 4.03
C ASP A 44 1.92 38.91 4.86
N PRO A 45 1.82 40.24 5.06
CA PRO A 45 2.77 40.99 5.87
C PRO A 45 2.51 40.79 7.38
N ILE A 46 2.57 39.54 7.84
CA ILE A 46 2.28 39.10 9.21
C ILE A 46 3.55 38.77 10.01
N TRP A 47 4.73 39.03 9.48
CA TRP A 47 6.00 38.51 9.99
C TRP A 47 6.88 39.59 10.62
N SER A 48 7.82 39.19 11.47
CA SER A 48 8.83 40.07 12.04
C SER A 48 10.16 39.35 12.14
N ASP A 49 11.27 40.06 12.01
CA ASP A 49 12.64 39.53 12.21
C ASP A 49 13.00 39.32 13.70
N THR A 50 12.10 39.73 14.59
CA THR A 50 12.19 39.54 16.05
C THR A 50 10.88 39.01 16.62
N PRO A 51 10.91 38.23 17.72
CA PRO A 51 9.70 37.64 18.31
C PRO A 51 8.65 38.64 18.84
N THR A 52 9.00 39.93 18.98
CA THR A 52 8.09 40.97 19.50
C THR A 52 7.99 42.19 18.59
N GLY A 53 8.58 42.13 17.40
CA GLY A 53 8.58 43.22 16.44
C GLY A 53 7.23 43.45 15.76
N THR A 54 7.19 44.50 14.93
CA THR A 54 5.99 44.89 14.17
C THR A 54 5.83 43.99 12.95
N ALA A 55 4.60 43.59 12.66
CA ALA A 55 4.28 42.78 11.49
C ALA A 55 4.64 43.49 10.17
N GLY A 56 5.20 42.73 9.24
CA GLY A 56 5.67 43.14 7.94
C GLY A 56 5.86 41.95 7.00
N PRO A 57 6.30 42.19 5.76
CA PRO A 57 6.54 41.12 4.79
C PRO A 57 7.73 40.24 5.20
N ALA A 58 7.67 38.96 4.83
CA ALA A 58 8.81 38.04 4.90
C ALA A 58 9.13 37.47 3.52
N THR A 59 10.40 37.13 3.32
CA THR A 59 10.87 36.35 2.17
C THR A 59 11.47 35.06 2.70
N PHE A 60 10.79 33.94 2.43
CA PHE A 60 11.27 32.62 2.82
C PHE A 60 12.12 31.99 1.71
N THR A 61 13.28 31.50 2.11
CA THR A 61 14.29 30.81 1.30
C THR A 61 14.85 29.64 2.11
N SER A 62 15.68 28.81 1.48
CA SER A 62 16.40 27.72 2.16
C SER A 62 17.40 28.17 3.24
N SER A 63 17.57 29.47 3.48
CA SER A 63 18.47 30.01 4.52
C SER A 63 17.76 30.95 5.52
N THR A 64 16.42 30.93 5.53
CA THR A 64 15.61 31.71 6.47
C THR A 64 14.67 30.79 7.23
N SER A 65 14.78 30.74 8.55
CA SER A 65 13.91 29.92 9.39
C SER A 65 12.53 30.56 9.62
N MET A 66 11.52 29.73 9.86
CA MET A 66 10.16 30.15 10.17
C MET A 66 9.80 29.74 11.60
N VAL A 67 9.27 30.68 12.37
CA VAL A 67 8.67 30.44 13.67
C VAL A 67 7.21 30.88 13.63
N VAL A 68 6.31 29.91 13.70
CA VAL A 68 4.88 30.14 13.87
C VAL A 68 4.59 30.24 15.37
N GLN A 69 4.36 31.46 15.83
CA GLN A 69 4.18 31.78 17.24
C GLN A 69 2.78 31.45 17.73
N ASP A 70 2.64 31.15 19.02
CA ASP A 70 1.33 31.16 19.70
C ASP A 70 0.76 32.59 19.74
N PRO A 71 -0.53 32.82 19.40
CA PRO A 71 -1.58 31.85 19.00
C PRO A 71 -1.84 31.81 17.49
N ASP A 72 -0.88 32.24 16.68
CA ASP A 72 -1.11 32.54 15.28
C ASP A 72 -1.37 31.28 14.43
N VAL A 73 -2.25 31.44 13.46
CA VAL A 73 -2.49 30.46 12.41
C VAL A 73 -1.90 30.97 11.09
N VAL A 74 -0.89 30.28 10.59
CA VAL A 74 -0.26 30.56 9.30
C VAL A 74 -0.75 29.55 8.27
N THR A 75 -1.32 30.04 7.17
CA THR A 75 -1.80 29.20 6.06
C THR A 75 -0.80 29.24 4.90
N ASN A 76 -0.20 28.11 4.57
CA ASN A 76 0.67 27.96 3.41
C ASN A 76 -0.16 27.71 2.15
N THR A 77 -0.35 28.76 1.34
CA THR A 77 -1.14 28.77 0.09
C THR A 77 -0.29 28.67 -1.18
N THR A 78 1.02 28.53 -1.04
CA THR A 78 1.99 28.46 -2.14
C THR A 78 3.10 27.47 -1.78
N ASN A 79 3.91 27.08 -2.76
CA ASN A 79 5.15 26.37 -2.45
C ASN A 79 6.08 27.30 -1.67
N THR A 80 6.55 26.82 -0.52
CA THR A 80 7.37 27.58 0.43
C THR A 80 8.55 26.72 0.84
N GLN A 81 9.71 27.35 0.99
CA GLN A 81 10.91 26.72 1.51
C GLN A 81 11.49 27.56 2.65
N VAL A 82 11.94 26.90 3.69
CA VAL A 82 12.57 27.51 4.87
C VAL A 82 13.89 26.80 5.16
N ASP A 83 14.74 27.43 5.97
CA ASP A 83 15.85 26.74 6.62
C ASP A 83 15.27 25.82 7.69
N ASP A 84 15.04 26.31 8.91
CA ASP A 84 14.33 25.56 9.96
C ASP A 84 12.85 25.94 10.08
N LEU A 85 12.05 25.03 10.64
CA LEU A 85 10.67 25.27 11.02
C LEU A 85 10.47 25.07 12.52
N THR A 86 9.86 26.04 13.20
CA THR A 86 9.33 25.88 14.55
C THR A 86 7.86 26.29 14.60
N ILE A 87 7.02 25.45 15.19
CA ILE A 87 5.62 25.76 15.52
C ILE A 87 5.51 25.73 17.04
N GLU A 88 5.29 26.88 17.66
CA GLU A 88 5.31 27.03 19.12
C GLU A 88 4.12 26.33 19.79
N ALA A 89 4.38 25.74 20.97
CA ALA A 89 3.31 25.30 21.86
C ALA A 89 2.62 26.50 22.52
N GLY A 90 1.40 26.30 23.02
CA GLY A 90 0.65 27.32 23.74
C GLY A 90 -0.80 26.89 24.01
N ALA A 91 -1.59 27.79 24.60
CA ALA A 91 -3.05 27.67 24.68
C ALA A 91 -3.75 29.01 24.31
N PRO A 92 -4.13 29.23 23.03
CA PRO A 92 -3.98 28.35 21.86
C PRO A 92 -2.52 28.06 21.50
N ASN A 93 -2.22 27.07 20.68
CA ASN A 93 -0.86 26.88 20.17
C ASN A 93 -0.67 27.64 18.84
N GLY A 94 0.58 27.79 18.39
CA GLY A 94 0.87 28.17 17.01
C GLY A 94 0.40 27.08 16.05
N GLN A 95 -0.04 27.46 14.85
CA GLN A 95 -0.60 26.53 13.87
C GLN A 95 -0.10 26.80 12.46
N LEU A 96 0.43 25.78 11.80
CA LEU A 96 0.74 25.82 10.36
C LEU A 96 -0.27 24.94 9.60
N VAL A 97 -0.90 25.49 8.58
CA VAL A 97 -1.83 24.78 7.70
C VAL A 97 -1.24 24.70 6.29
N LEU A 98 -0.94 23.51 5.80
CA LEU A 98 -0.56 23.28 4.41
C LEU A 98 -1.83 23.10 3.60
N THR A 99 -2.07 23.97 2.62
CA THR A 99 -3.23 23.82 1.73
C THR A 99 -2.99 22.75 0.67
N THR A 100 -4.08 22.23 0.10
CA THR A 100 -4.04 21.19 -0.93
C THR A 100 -3.16 21.57 -2.11
N GLY A 101 -2.27 20.67 -2.52
CA GLY A 101 -1.37 20.85 -3.67
C GLY A 101 -0.14 21.72 -3.39
N THR A 102 0.09 22.15 -2.14
CA THR A 102 1.29 22.91 -1.77
C THR A 102 2.42 22.01 -1.32
N ILE A 103 3.65 22.45 -1.60
CA ILE A 103 4.88 21.86 -1.10
C ILE A 103 5.49 22.81 -0.06
N PHE A 104 5.78 22.29 1.13
CA PHE A 104 6.51 23.00 2.17
C PHE A 104 7.84 22.29 2.43
N THR A 105 8.95 22.97 2.16
CA THR A 105 10.31 22.39 2.25
C THR A 105 11.07 22.94 3.45
N VAL A 106 11.64 22.05 4.26
CA VAL A 106 12.57 22.38 5.35
C VAL A 106 13.97 21.93 4.91
N ASN A 107 14.91 22.87 4.80
CA ASN A 107 16.28 22.62 4.29
C ASN A 107 17.34 22.60 5.41
N GLY A 108 16.99 23.12 6.58
CA GLY A 108 17.84 23.19 7.76
C GLY A 108 17.83 21.88 8.55
N ASP A 109 18.52 21.89 9.67
CA ASP A 109 18.70 20.69 10.50
C ASP A 109 17.57 20.48 11.52
N ALA A 110 16.60 21.40 11.61
CA ALA A 110 15.53 21.34 12.59
C ALA A 110 14.11 21.61 12.03
N MET A 111 13.21 20.64 12.25
CA MET A 111 11.77 20.84 12.20
C MET A 111 11.19 20.53 13.58
N VAL A 112 10.58 21.51 14.25
CA VAL A 112 10.04 21.37 15.60
C VAL A 112 8.57 21.75 15.62
N VAL A 113 7.68 20.77 15.80
CA VAL A 113 6.24 20.94 15.87
C VAL A 113 5.77 20.69 17.31
N ASN A 114 5.79 21.75 18.10
CA ASN A 114 5.23 21.76 19.45
C ASN A 114 3.77 22.23 19.47
N GLY A 115 3.37 23.05 18.48
CA GLY A 115 2.00 23.41 18.20
C GLY A 115 1.29 22.42 17.26
N THR A 116 0.47 22.93 16.34
CA THR A 116 -0.29 22.07 15.40
C THR A 116 0.18 22.27 13.97
N LEU A 117 0.46 21.17 13.27
CA LEU A 117 0.63 21.13 11.83
C LEU A 117 -0.57 20.41 11.20
N THR A 118 -1.28 21.08 10.29
CA THR A 118 -2.37 20.49 9.50
C THR A 118 -1.92 20.37 8.05
N ALA A 119 -1.56 19.16 7.61
CA ALA A 119 -1.25 18.88 6.21
C ALA A 119 -2.51 18.41 5.48
N ASN A 120 -3.17 19.28 4.69
CA ASN A 120 -4.38 18.90 3.94
C ASN A 120 -4.08 17.92 2.80
N ASP A 121 -5.11 17.33 2.21
CA ASP A 121 -4.99 16.34 1.13
C ASP A 121 -4.16 16.88 -0.04
N ASN A 122 -3.29 16.04 -0.59
CA ASN A 122 -2.33 16.37 -1.66
C ASN A 122 -1.32 17.48 -1.31
N SER A 123 -1.11 17.80 -0.03
CA SER A 123 0.05 18.61 0.39
C SER A 123 1.27 17.74 0.64
N ILE A 124 2.45 18.32 0.43
CA ILE A 124 3.74 17.64 0.63
C ILE A 124 4.54 18.43 1.67
N MET A 125 4.95 17.76 2.75
CA MET A 125 6.06 18.21 3.57
C MET A 125 7.34 17.56 3.05
N LEU A 126 8.33 18.36 2.64
CA LEU A 126 9.63 17.87 2.16
C LEU A 126 10.72 18.24 3.15
N LEU A 127 11.43 17.23 3.67
CA LEU A 127 12.64 17.41 4.47
C LEU A 127 13.84 17.22 3.55
N SER A 128 14.60 18.27 3.29
CA SER A 128 15.74 18.28 2.36
C SER A 128 17.03 18.81 2.99
N PRO A 129 17.45 18.33 4.18
CA PRO A 129 18.63 18.84 4.86
C PRO A 129 19.93 18.38 4.19
N ALA A 130 20.91 19.29 4.11
CA ALA A 130 22.26 18.97 3.66
C ALA A 130 23.13 18.30 4.76
N VAL A 131 22.63 18.23 5.99
CA VAL A 131 23.30 17.69 7.18
C VAL A 131 22.37 16.73 7.92
N ALA A 132 22.86 16.08 8.97
CA ALA A 132 22.00 15.32 9.87
C ALA A 132 20.97 16.25 10.52
N SER A 133 19.69 15.87 10.47
CA SER A 133 18.57 16.69 10.93
C SER A 133 17.67 15.96 11.92
N THR A 134 16.81 16.72 12.60
CA THR A 134 15.75 16.20 13.46
C THR A 134 14.40 16.79 13.09
N ALA A 135 13.39 15.95 12.94
CA ALA A 135 11.98 16.34 12.87
C ALA A 135 11.27 15.88 14.15
N SER A 136 10.89 16.83 15.00
CA SER A 136 10.33 16.59 16.33
C SER A 136 8.87 17.01 16.40
N PHE A 137 8.02 16.11 16.90
CA PHE A 137 6.58 16.29 17.03
C PHE A 137 6.15 16.03 18.48
N ALA A 138 5.62 17.05 19.15
CA ALA A 138 5.13 16.91 20.53
C ALA A 138 3.84 16.08 20.65
N SER A 139 3.12 15.91 19.54
CA SER A 139 1.92 15.07 19.40
C SER A 139 1.89 14.40 18.03
N THR A 140 1.05 13.37 17.87
CA THR A 140 0.93 12.67 16.58
C THR A 140 0.62 13.64 15.45
N THR A 141 1.50 13.73 14.46
CA THR A 141 1.32 14.61 13.29
C THR A 141 0.92 13.79 12.08
N SER A 142 -0.17 14.17 11.42
CA SER A 142 -0.70 13.48 10.24
C SER A 142 -0.33 14.23 8.97
N PHE A 143 0.46 13.60 8.12
CA PHE A 143 0.84 14.11 6.81
C PHE A 143 -0.09 13.56 5.74
N TRP A 144 -0.34 14.34 4.68
CA TRP A 144 -0.76 13.71 3.43
C TRP A 144 0.44 12.97 2.84
N ASP A 145 1.37 13.71 2.24
CA ASP A 145 2.67 13.18 1.83
C ASP A 145 3.80 13.75 2.70
N LEU A 146 4.74 12.88 3.08
CA LEU A 146 6.01 13.23 3.67
C LEU A 146 7.12 12.73 2.75
N ALA A 147 7.92 13.65 2.23
CA ALA A 147 9.07 13.35 1.41
C ALA A 147 10.36 13.64 2.19
N VAL A 148 11.34 12.75 2.10
CA VAL A 148 12.62 12.88 2.78
C VAL A 148 13.75 12.68 1.79
N ASP A 149 14.49 13.75 1.56
CA ASP A 149 15.67 13.84 0.71
C ASP A 149 16.84 14.37 1.56
N ALA A 150 17.16 13.63 2.62
CA ALA A 150 18.17 14.04 3.59
C ALA A 150 19.54 13.54 3.15
N ALA A 151 20.50 14.43 2.92
CA ALA A 151 21.84 14.02 2.44
C ALA A 151 22.61 13.11 3.42
N VAL A 152 22.18 13.05 4.69
CA VAL A 152 22.79 12.22 5.74
C VAL A 152 21.72 11.42 6.49
N SER A 153 20.92 12.09 7.31
CA SER A 153 19.87 11.46 8.11
C SER A 153 18.80 12.46 8.53
N CYS A 154 17.59 11.96 8.73
CA CYS A 154 16.52 12.63 9.42
C CYS A 154 16.02 11.74 10.56
N THR A 155 16.28 12.17 11.80
CA THR A 155 15.74 11.50 13.00
C THR A 155 14.36 12.06 13.31
N VAL A 156 13.36 11.20 13.36
CA VAL A 156 11.99 11.55 13.71
C VAL A 156 11.73 11.24 15.18
N THR A 157 11.37 12.28 15.94
CA THR A 157 10.90 12.16 17.32
C THR A 157 9.41 12.50 17.41
N GLY A 158 8.62 11.70 18.11
CA GLY A 158 7.15 11.76 18.08
C GLY A 158 6.54 10.86 17.00
N ASN A 159 5.27 10.51 17.19
CA ASN A 159 4.54 9.63 16.27
C ASN A 159 4.09 10.41 15.03
N ILE A 160 4.07 9.75 13.88
CA ILE A 160 3.54 10.32 12.64
C ILE A 160 2.56 9.36 11.96
N GLU A 161 1.59 9.93 11.25
CA GLU A 161 0.68 9.21 10.36
C GLU A 161 0.86 9.67 8.92
N ILE A 162 0.81 8.73 7.99
CA ILE A 162 0.89 8.96 6.55
C ILE A 162 -0.44 8.58 5.93
N ARG A 163 -1.07 9.52 5.22
CA ARG A 163 -2.37 9.32 4.55
C ARG A 163 -2.20 9.04 3.05
N GLY A 164 -1.22 9.71 2.43
CA GLY A 164 -0.77 9.49 1.05
C GLY A 164 0.50 8.64 1.04
N SER A 165 1.66 9.24 0.80
CA SER A 165 2.95 8.57 0.62
C SER A 165 4.01 9.05 1.60
N LEU A 166 4.80 8.12 2.12
CA LEU A 166 6.13 8.39 2.68
C LEU A 166 7.14 8.06 1.59
N ASP A 167 7.78 9.08 1.02
CA ASP A 167 8.75 8.93 -0.08
C ASP A 167 10.16 9.20 0.44
N LEU A 168 11.09 8.27 0.21
CA LEU A 168 12.47 8.33 0.72
C LEU A 168 13.45 8.36 -0.47
N PHE A 169 14.07 9.52 -0.70
CA PHE A 169 14.94 9.78 -1.84
C PHE A 169 16.43 9.63 -1.49
N ASP A 170 16.84 10.09 -0.32
CA ASP A 170 18.22 9.93 0.16
C ASP A 170 18.31 9.89 1.70
N GLY A 171 19.41 9.32 2.18
CA GLY A 171 19.79 9.25 3.58
C GLY A 171 18.95 8.35 4.48
N ILE A 172 19.24 8.43 5.78
CA ILE A 172 18.62 7.57 6.79
C ILE A 172 17.39 8.26 7.38
N PHE A 173 16.21 7.70 7.13
CA PHE A 173 14.99 8.01 7.87
C PHE A 173 14.93 7.16 9.15
N ASP A 174 15.29 7.76 10.29
CA ASP A 174 15.35 7.06 11.58
C ASP A 174 14.16 7.45 12.47
N CYS A 175 13.26 6.49 12.65
CA CYS A 175 12.11 6.58 13.55
C CYS A 175 12.19 5.52 14.66
N SER A 176 13.37 5.02 15.02
CA SER A 176 13.57 3.93 16.00
C SER A 176 12.90 4.16 17.36
N ALA A 177 12.70 5.42 17.76
CA ALA A 177 12.05 5.78 19.01
C ALA A 177 10.51 5.94 18.91
N ASN A 178 9.91 5.86 17.72
CA ASN A 178 8.52 6.27 17.49
C ASN A 178 7.77 5.40 16.47
N GLN A 179 6.44 5.50 16.46
CA GLN A 179 5.63 4.76 15.49
C GLN A 179 5.34 5.63 14.26
N VAL A 180 5.63 5.08 13.07
CA VAL A 180 5.10 5.57 11.79
C VAL A 180 3.90 4.71 11.42
N THR A 181 2.74 5.33 11.22
CA THR A 181 1.51 4.62 10.82
C THR A 181 1.12 4.96 9.39
N LEU A 182 1.07 3.94 8.53
CA LEU A 182 0.41 4.05 7.23
C LEU A 182 -1.09 3.87 7.44
N ARG A 183 -1.82 4.99 7.42
CA ARG A 183 -3.22 5.04 7.86
C ARG A 183 -4.17 4.58 6.76
N SER A 184 -5.17 3.76 7.12
CA SER A 184 -6.18 3.28 6.18
C SER A 184 -7.58 3.76 6.56
N THR A 185 -8.34 4.22 5.58
CA THR A 185 -9.71 4.70 5.71
C THR A 185 -10.56 4.20 4.54
N ALA A 186 -11.82 4.64 4.44
CA ALA A 186 -12.68 4.28 3.32
C ALA A 186 -12.23 4.92 1.99
N THR A 187 -11.38 5.94 2.03
CA THR A 187 -11.01 6.75 0.86
C THR A 187 -9.54 6.63 0.46
N TYR A 188 -8.68 6.21 1.39
CA TYR A 188 -7.24 6.10 1.14
C TYR A 188 -6.61 5.04 2.06
N THR A 189 -5.46 4.52 1.63
CA THR A 189 -4.50 3.80 2.47
C THR A 189 -3.13 4.41 2.24
N GLY A 190 -2.48 4.83 3.32
CA GLY A 190 -1.11 5.33 3.27
C GLY A 190 -0.15 4.27 2.76
N ARG A 191 0.92 4.70 2.10
CA ARG A 191 1.95 3.81 1.56
C ARG A 191 3.35 4.29 1.92
N LEU A 192 4.30 3.36 1.92
CA LEU A 192 5.71 3.67 1.71
C LEU A 192 5.94 3.68 0.20
N GLY A 193 6.36 4.81 -0.35
CA GLY A 193 6.80 4.92 -1.74
C GLY A 193 8.03 4.05 -2.04
N PRO A 194 8.52 4.08 -3.28
CA PRO A 194 9.85 3.56 -3.58
C PRO A 194 10.89 4.15 -2.62
N VAL A 195 11.76 3.30 -2.11
CA VAL A 195 12.95 3.69 -1.34
C VAL A 195 14.12 3.70 -2.30
N ASP A 196 14.65 4.88 -2.58
CA ASP A 196 15.75 5.03 -3.53
C ASP A 196 17.04 4.40 -2.99
N PRO A 197 18.00 4.01 -3.85
CA PRO A 197 19.22 3.31 -3.42
C PRO A 197 20.09 4.04 -2.40
N GLY A 198 19.98 5.38 -2.30
CA GLY A 198 20.67 6.19 -1.30
C GLY A 198 19.94 6.26 0.05
N ALA A 199 18.66 5.88 0.08
CA ALA A 199 17.80 6.01 1.23
C ALA A 199 17.70 4.72 2.07
N SER A 200 17.35 4.88 3.35
CA SER A 200 17.01 3.75 4.21
C SER A 200 15.98 4.13 5.27
N TYR A 201 15.27 3.13 5.80
CA TYR A 201 14.31 3.27 6.88
C TYR A 201 14.80 2.48 8.10
N VAL A 202 14.83 3.14 9.26
CA VAL A 202 15.19 2.51 10.55
C VAL A 202 14.06 2.75 11.54
N GLY A 203 13.59 1.68 12.19
CA GLY A 203 12.53 1.74 13.20
C GLY A 203 11.33 0.86 12.87
N ASN A 204 10.25 1.03 13.62
CA ASN A 204 9.04 0.24 13.45
C ASN A 204 8.02 0.98 12.58
N MET A 205 7.21 0.22 11.86
CA MET A 205 6.07 0.74 11.09
C MET A 205 4.79 -0.02 11.47
N ARG A 206 3.67 0.69 11.51
CA ARG A 206 2.32 0.12 11.57
C ARG A 206 1.65 0.30 10.22
N VAL A 207 1.18 -0.79 9.63
CA VAL A 207 0.46 -0.76 8.35
C VAL A 207 -0.98 -1.13 8.60
N GLN A 208 -1.87 -0.16 8.47
CA GLN A 208 -3.30 -0.40 8.57
C GLN A 208 -3.87 -0.83 7.22
N ARG A 209 -4.85 -1.71 7.26
CA ARG A 209 -5.72 -2.02 6.14
C ARG A 209 -7.16 -2.03 6.60
N ARG A 210 -7.97 -1.14 6.01
CA ARG A 210 -9.41 -1.16 6.22
C ARG A 210 -10.07 -2.31 5.47
N ILE A 211 -10.82 -3.12 6.19
CA ILE A 211 -11.78 -4.06 5.64
C ILE A 211 -13.14 -3.35 5.51
N PRO A 212 -13.72 -3.22 4.31
CA PRO A 212 -15.02 -2.59 4.15
C PRO A 212 -16.14 -3.43 4.76
N ALA A 213 -17.21 -2.75 5.18
CA ALA A 213 -18.45 -3.41 5.52
C ALA A 213 -18.97 -4.18 4.30
N GLY A 214 -19.56 -5.35 4.54
CA GLY A 214 -20.00 -6.23 3.45
C GLY A 214 -20.03 -7.68 3.87
N ALA A 215 -19.57 -8.58 3.00
CA ALA A 215 -19.58 -10.00 3.27
C ALA A 215 -18.53 -10.41 4.33
N THR A 216 -19.01 -11.12 5.35
CA THR A 216 -18.17 -11.94 6.24
C THR A 216 -17.69 -13.12 5.44
N ASN A 217 -16.39 -13.12 5.12
CA ASN A 217 -15.83 -14.10 4.19
C ASN A 217 -14.30 -14.12 4.27
N TRP A 218 -13.67 -15.03 3.52
CA TRP A 218 -12.23 -15.07 3.36
C TRP A 218 -11.67 -13.75 2.79
N ARG A 219 -10.49 -13.39 3.26
CA ARG A 219 -9.58 -12.40 2.69
C ARG A 219 -8.24 -13.08 2.54
N LEU A 220 -7.56 -12.84 1.43
CA LEU A 220 -6.18 -13.28 1.27
C LEU A 220 -5.29 -12.16 1.80
N LEU A 221 -4.47 -12.48 2.80
CA LEU A 221 -3.64 -11.52 3.53
C LEU A 221 -2.18 -11.99 3.61
N GLY A 222 -1.28 -11.05 3.87
CA GLY A 222 0.11 -11.30 4.24
C GLY A 222 0.70 -10.11 4.96
N SER A 223 1.95 -10.23 5.42
CA SER A 223 2.60 -9.18 6.20
C SER A 223 3.56 -8.33 5.36
N PRO A 224 3.38 -7.00 5.34
CA PRO A 224 4.39 -6.07 4.84
C PRO A 224 5.44 -5.69 5.89
N ILE A 225 5.31 -6.21 7.12
CA ILE A 225 6.19 -5.92 8.27
C ILE A 225 6.97 -7.18 8.65
N ALA A 226 8.24 -7.00 9.01
CA ALA A 226 9.14 -8.08 9.38
C ALA A 226 8.86 -8.65 10.79
N GLY A 227 9.07 -9.97 10.93
CA GLY A 227 9.07 -10.67 12.22
C GLY A 227 7.71 -10.72 12.92
N ARG A 228 6.63 -10.78 12.14
CA ARG A 228 5.25 -10.78 12.62
C ARG A 228 4.68 -12.18 12.70
N ILE A 229 3.64 -12.36 13.50
CA ILE A 229 2.97 -13.65 13.71
C ILE A 229 1.46 -13.51 13.54
N VAL A 230 0.74 -14.62 13.50
CA VAL A 230 -0.73 -14.65 13.39
C VAL A 230 -1.41 -13.87 14.52
N ASP A 231 -0.78 -13.77 15.70
CA ASP A 231 -1.24 -12.96 16.83
C ASP A 231 -1.44 -11.48 16.46
N ASP A 232 -0.66 -10.93 15.51
CA ASP A 232 -0.84 -9.56 15.00
C ASP A 232 -2.14 -9.37 14.18
N TRP A 233 -2.90 -10.43 13.89
CA TRP A 233 -4.26 -10.34 13.33
C TRP A 233 -5.35 -10.76 14.32
N ASP A 234 -4.99 -11.58 15.30
CA ASP A 234 -5.91 -12.12 16.32
C ASP A 234 -6.43 -11.01 17.25
N ASP A 235 -5.65 -9.95 17.44
CA ASP A 235 -6.01 -8.79 18.26
C ASP A 235 -6.99 -7.82 17.60
N ASP A 236 -7.14 -7.89 16.26
CA ASP A 236 -7.98 -6.98 15.48
C ASP A 236 -9.42 -7.48 15.29
N PHE A 237 -9.62 -8.80 15.19
CA PHE A 237 -10.92 -9.42 14.96
C PHE A 237 -10.96 -10.85 15.47
N ILE A 238 -12.19 -11.32 15.74
CA ILE A 238 -12.39 -12.66 16.30
C ILE A 238 -11.88 -13.75 15.36
N THR A 239 -11.07 -14.66 15.89
CA THR A 239 -10.60 -15.86 15.18
C THR A 239 -11.05 -17.16 15.85
N ALA A 240 -10.89 -18.29 15.16
CA ALA A 240 -11.44 -19.56 15.60
C ALA A 240 -10.69 -20.79 15.05
N GLY A 241 -10.80 -21.89 15.79
CA GLY A 241 -10.48 -23.24 15.33
C GLY A 241 -9.00 -23.62 15.31
N TYR A 242 -8.15 -22.87 16.01
CA TYR A 242 -6.75 -23.21 16.28
C TYR A 242 -6.31 -22.76 17.68
N PRO A 243 -5.32 -23.40 18.31
CA PRO A 243 -4.82 -23.00 19.62
C PRO A 243 -4.37 -21.53 19.68
N GLY A 244 -4.81 -20.79 20.70
CA GLY A 244 -4.50 -19.37 20.88
C GLY A 244 -5.59 -18.42 20.39
N SER A 245 -6.40 -18.81 19.39
CA SER A 245 -7.56 -18.03 18.93
C SER A 245 -8.61 -17.79 20.04
N ASP A 246 -9.52 -16.83 19.82
CA ASP A 246 -10.66 -16.58 20.71
C ASP A 246 -11.54 -17.81 20.91
N PHE A 247 -11.74 -18.60 19.85
CA PHE A 247 -12.56 -19.81 19.86
C PHE A 247 -11.76 -21.05 19.39
N PRO A 248 -10.80 -21.55 20.19
CA PRO A 248 -9.84 -22.56 19.74
C PRO A 248 -10.48 -23.93 19.49
N GLY A 249 -11.60 -24.23 20.16
CA GLY A 249 -12.36 -25.46 20.01
C GLY A 249 -13.46 -25.39 18.93
N PHE A 250 -13.48 -24.36 18.09
CA PHE A 250 -14.53 -24.19 17.09
C PHE A 250 -14.48 -25.28 16.01
N GLN A 251 -15.63 -25.93 15.79
CA GLN A 251 -15.79 -27.05 14.87
C GLN A 251 -16.90 -26.76 13.86
N SER A 252 -16.72 -27.21 12.63
CA SER A 252 -17.74 -27.09 11.58
C SER A 252 -17.83 -28.38 10.75
N PRO A 253 -18.98 -29.08 10.76
CA PRO A 253 -20.18 -28.81 11.54
C PRO A 253 -19.98 -28.94 13.07
N VAL A 254 -20.82 -28.28 13.87
CA VAL A 254 -20.73 -28.30 15.33
C VAL A 254 -20.87 -29.74 15.85
N GLY A 255 -19.93 -30.16 16.70
CA GLY A 255 -19.90 -31.51 17.28
C GLY A 255 -19.32 -32.60 16.37
N SER A 256 -18.77 -32.24 15.21
CA SER A 256 -18.13 -33.19 14.28
C SER A 256 -16.77 -33.69 14.73
N GLY A 257 -16.11 -33.01 15.69
CA GLY A 257 -14.71 -33.27 16.01
C GLY A 257 -13.71 -32.66 15.01
N ILE A 258 -14.19 -32.00 13.95
CA ILE A 258 -13.35 -31.39 12.90
C ILE A 258 -13.19 -29.91 13.20
N SER A 259 -11.98 -29.49 13.58
CA SER A 259 -11.65 -28.08 13.79
C SER A 259 -11.87 -27.28 12.50
N TRP A 260 -12.42 -26.07 12.64
CA TRP A 260 -12.58 -25.16 11.52
C TRP A 260 -11.69 -23.93 11.73
N PRO A 261 -10.44 -23.96 11.26
CA PRO A 261 -9.50 -22.86 11.43
C PRO A 261 -9.92 -21.68 10.53
N SER A 262 -10.06 -20.51 11.14
CA SER A 262 -10.38 -19.24 10.47
C SER A 262 -9.16 -18.61 9.79
N ILE A 263 -7.95 -19.11 10.03
CA ILE A 263 -6.73 -18.69 9.36
C ILE A 263 -6.01 -19.91 8.80
N ARG A 264 -5.65 -19.84 7.52
CA ARG A 264 -5.09 -20.97 6.75
C ARG A 264 -3.94 -20.53 5.87
N TYR A 265 -2.97 -21.41 5.69
CA TYR A 265 -1.95 -21.31 4.64
C TYR A 265 -2.25 -22.33 3.54
N TYR A 266 -1.59 -22.18 2.38
CA TYR A 266 -1.70 -23.12 1.29
C TYR A 266 -0.50 -24.06 1.25
N ASP A 267 -0.74 -25.38 1.20
CA ASP A 267 0.27 -26.40 0.94
C ASP A 267 0.14 -26.86 -0.52
N GLU A 268 1.14 -26.52 -1.33
CA GLU A 268 1.19 -26.85 -2.75
C GLU A 268 1.42 -28.34 -3.02
N THR A 269 1.90 -29.10 -2.03
CA THR A 269 2.20 -30.52 -2.21
C THR A 269 0.95 -31.42 -2.22
N GLU A 270 -0.22 -30.86 -1.91
CA GLU A 270 -1.49 -31.60 -1.87
C GLU A 270 -2.05 -31.88 -3.27
N ALA A 271 -2.17 -33.17 -3.62
CA ALA A 271 -2.50 -33.65 -4.98
C ALA A 271 -3.98 -33.52 -5.41
N SER A 272 -4.81 -32.80 -4.63
CA SER A 272 -6.26 -32.76 -4.82
C SER A 272 -6.69 -31.67 -5.81
N ALA A 273 -7.51 -32.02 -6.81
CA ALA A 273 -8.11 -31.06 -7.76
C ALA A 273 -9.16 -30.12 -7.12
N ILE A 274 -9.45 -30.28 -5.82
CA ILE A 274 -10.27 -29.35 -5.06
C ILE A 274 -9.30 -28.43 -4.32
N ASP A 275 -9.12 -27.20 -4.82
CA ASP A 275 -8.15 -26.22 -4.30
C ASP A 275 -8.33 -25.94 -2.79
N SER A 276 -9.55 -26.08 -2.25
CA SER A 276 -9.76 -25.93 -0.80
C SER A 276 -9.13 -27.03 0.05
N VAL A 277 -8.62 -28.12 -0.55
CA VAL A 277 -7.93 -29.21 0.15
C VAL A 277 -6.49 -28.84 0.49
N GLY A 278 -5.82 -28.03 -0.35
CA GLY A 278 -4.50 -27.47 -0.02
C GLY A 278 -4.54 -26.39 1.07
N MET A 279 -5.72 -26.03 1.58
CA MET A 279 -5.86 -25.02 2.64
C MET A 279 -5.77 -25.64 4.03
N HIS A 280 -4.65 -25.45 4.71
CA HIS A 280 -4.40 -25.99 6.05
C HIS A 280 -4.49 -24.91 7.12
N GLY A 281 -5.12 -25.24 8.24
CA GLY A 281 -5.17 -24.35 9.40
C GLY A 281 -3.79 -24.05 9.97
N VAL A 282 -3.61 -22.81 10.44
CA VAL A 282 -2.42 -22.47 11.23
C VAL A 282 -2.37 -23.28 12.52
N ALA A 283 -1.17 -23.64 12.95
CA ALA A 283 -0.99 -24.49 14.12
C ALA A 283 -1.31 -23.78 15.45
N ASN A 284 -1.13 -22.45 15.50
CA ASN A 284 -1.44 -21.55 16.63
C ASN A 284 -1.16 -20.07 16.25
N THR A 285 -1.37 -19.13 17.17
CA THR A 285 -1.12 -17.69 16.95
C THR A 285 0.37 -17.32 16.80
N THR A 286 1.32 -18.19 17.16
CA THR A 286 2.77 -17.93 17.03
C THR A 286 3.34 -18.29 15.65
N VAL A 287 2.50 -18.75 14.72
CA VAL A 287 2.90 -19.01 13.34
C VAL A 287 3.38 -17.70 12.71
N SER A 288 4.58 -17.73 12.11
CA SER A 288 5.20 -16.59 11.43
C SER A 288 4.41 -16.16 10.20
N LEU A 289 4.22 -14.86 10.04
CA LEU A 289 3.79 -14.25 8.78
C LEU A 289 5.04 -14.00 7.93
N ALA A 290 5.58 -15.06 7.32
CA ALA A 290 6.83 -14.99 6.57
C ALA A 290 6.74 -14.03 5.37
N GLN A 291 7.87 -13.41 5.01
CA GLN A 291 7.93 -12.45 3.91
C GLN A 291 7.39 -13.05 2.60
N GLY A 292 6.36 -12.42 2.04
CA GLY A 292 5.74 -12.84 0.78
C GLY A 292 4.83 -14.07 0.89
N GLN A 293 4.67 -14.69 2.05
CA GLN A 293 3.71 -15.78 2.25
C GLN A 293 2.29 -15.21 2.35
N GLY A 294 1.33 -15.86 1.69
CA GLY A 294 -0.08 -15.51 1.82
C GLY A 294 -0.85 -16.46 2.74
N PHE A 295 -1.93 -15.94 3.31
CA PHE A 295 -2.85 -16.65 4.18
C PHE A 295 -4.29 -16.35 3.79
N ALA A 296 -5.16 -17.36 3.88
CA ALA A 296 -6.60 -17.16 3.83
C ALA A 296 -7.12 -16.89 5.25
N VAL A 297 -7.72 -15.74 5.46
CA VAL A 297 -8.18 -15.24 6.75
C VAL A 297 -9.68 -14.97 6.68
N TRP A 298 -10.46 -15.64 7.51
CA TRP A 298 -11.90 -15.44 7.58
C TRP A 298 -12.20 -14.21 8.44
N CYS A 299 -12.66 -13.15 7.78
CA CYS A 299 -12.92 -11.87 8.40
C CYS A 299 -14.43 -11.63 8.54
N GLY A 300 -14.89 -11.32 9.76
CA GLY A 300 -16.17 -10.65 10.00
C GLY A 300 -16.73 -10.85 11.41
N ASP A 301 -17.71 -10.02 11.77
CA ASP A 301 -18.30 -9.97 13.12
C ASP A 301 -19.70 -10.65 13.22
N ALA A 302 -20.31 -11.00 12.09
CA ALA A 302 -21.56 -11.77 12.05
C ALA A 302 -21.70 -12.65 10.79
N LEU A 303 -22.56 -13.68 10.85
CA LEU A 303 -22.78 -14.64 9.75
C LEU A 303 -23.39 -14.02 8.47
N GLY A 304 -24.12 -12.90 8.58
CA GLY A 304 -24.86 -12.28 7.48
C GLY A 304 -24.22 -11.01 6.91
N GLY A 305 -23.04 -10.63 7.42
CA GLY A 305 -22.31 -9.43 7.02
C GLY A 305 -21.38 -8.95 8.12
N THR A 306 -20.39 -8.13 7.76
CA THR A 306 -19.42 -7.53 8.66
C THR A 306 -19.56 -6.02 8.69
N ALA A 307 -19.42 -5.40 9.86
CA ALA A 307 -19.11 -3.96 9.93
C ALA A 307 -17.71 -3.71 9.35
N ALA A 308 -17.43 -2.45 9.00
CA ALA A 308 -16.09 -2.07 8.57
C ALA A 308 -15.15 -2.01 9.79
N PHE A 309 -13.94 -2.53 9.65
CA PHE A 309 -12.92 -2.50 10.68
C PHE A 309 -11.54 -2.29 10.06
N ILE A 310 -10.54 -2.06 10.90
CA ILE A 310 -9.14 -1.96 10.50
C ILE A 310 -8.47 -3.24 10.98
N ILE A 311 -7.70 -3.88 10.10
CA ILE A 311 -6.63 -4.77 10.52
C ILE A 311 -5.32 -3.99 10.46
N ASP A 312 -4.36 -4.33 11.30
CA ASP A 312 -3.02 -3.81 11.19
C ASP A 312 -1.94 -4.83 11.47
N VAL A 313 -0.73 -4.51 11.02
CA VAL A 313 0.47 -5.25 11.38
C VAL A 313 1.52 -4.24 11.78
N GLN A 314 2.17 -4.44 12.92
CA GLN A 314 3.00 -3.41 13.56
C GLN A 314 4.20 -3.96 14.34
N ASN A 315 4.95 -3.09 15.01
CA ASN A 315 6.07 -3.45 15.91
C ASN A 315 7.25 -4.18 15.25
N GLY A 316 7.42 -4.01 13.94
CA GLY A 316 8.61 -4.43 13.19
C GLY A 316 8.96 -3.42 12.10
N ALA A 317 10.14 -3.58 11.50
CA ALA A 317 10.54 -2.79 10.34
C ALA A 317 9.73 -3.19 9.10
N PRO A 318 9.42 -2.24 8.19
CA PRO A 318 8.82 -2.58 6.91
C PRO A 318 9.77 -3.42 6.07
N HIS A 319 9.22 -4.32 5.24
CA HIS A 319 10.01 -4.88 4.16
C HIS A 319 10.27 -3.82 3.08
N ILE A 320 11.52 -3.71 2.68
CA ILE A 320 11.98 -2.83 1.60
C ILE A 320 12.77 -3.70 0.61
N ALA A 321 12.43 -3.62 -0.66
CA ALA A 321 13.05 -4.42 -1.71
C ALA A 321 14.31 -3.75 -2.30
N ASN A 322 15.22 -3.31 -1.43
CA ASN A 322 16.56 -2.79 -1.83
C ASN A 322 17.32 -3.80 -2.70
N SER A 323 17.01 -5.07 -2.52
CA SER A 323 17.19 -6.12 -3.52
C SER A 323 15.83 -6.79 -3.75
N PRO A 324 15.55 -7.30 -4.97
CA PRO A 324 14.28 -7.96 -5.25
C PRO A 324 13.95 -9.05 -4.23
N ILE A 325 12.75 -9.01 -3.66
CA ILE A 325 12.24 -9.99 -2.70
C ILE A 325 11.69 -11.18 -3.48
N THR A 326 12.23 -12.37 -3.24
CA THR A 326 11.71 -13.62 -3.82
C THR A 326 10.45 -14.06 -3.08
N LEU A 327 9.36 -14.28 -3.80
CA LEU A 327 8.14 -14.87 -3.25
C LEU A 327 8.32 -16.37 -2.99
N PRO A 328 7.75 -16.92 -1.90
CA PRO A 328 7.93 -18.32 -1.50
C PRO A 328 7.08 -19.26 -2.38
N MET A 329 7.52 -19.46 -3.61
CA MET A 329 6.86 -20.29 -4.61
C MET A 329 7.49 -21.69 -4.68
N SER A 330 6.67 -22.73 -4.89
CA SER A 330 7.08 -24.11 -5.18
C SER A 330 6.30 -24.71 -6.36
N TYR A 331 6.77 -25.86 -6.82
CA TYR A 331 6.08 -26.69 -7.80
C TYR A 331 6.32 -28.17 -7.50
N THR A 332 5.24 -28.91 -7.31
CA THR A 332 5.17 -30.33 -7.01
C THR A 332 4.33 -31.00 -8.08
N ASN A 333 4.96 -31.87 -8.88
CA ASN A 333 4.24 -32.64 -9.89
C ASN A 333 3.61 -33.88 -9.23
N THR A 334 2.30 -33.85 -8.99
CA THR A 334 1.55 -34.98 -8.44
C THR A 334 0.95 -35.88 -9.53
N GLY A 335 1.13 -35.50 -10.80
CA GLY A 335 0.49 -36.12 -11.96
C GLY A 335 -0.90 -35.56 -12.25
N ASN A 336 -1.34 -34.52 -11.52
CA ASN A 336 -2.60 -33.84 -11.68
C ASN A 336 -2.38 -32.34 -11.93
N ALA A 337 -2.15 -31.97 -13.19
CA ALA A 337 -1.83 -30.60 -13.58
C ALA A 337 -2.90 -29.55 -13.22
N LEU A 338 -4.13 -29.95 -12.87
CA LEU A 338 -5.15 -29.04 -12.38
C LEU A 338 -4.91 -28.62 -10.92
N ALA A 339 -4.34 -29.51 -10.11
CA ALA A 339 -3.99 -29.28 -8.71
C ALA A 339 -2.56 -28.75 -8.51
N ASP A 340 -1.64 -29.14 -9.38
CA ASP A 340 -0.22 -28.84 -9.23
C ASP A 340 0.08 -27.34 -9.41
N GLY A 341 1.01 -26.81 -8.61
CA GLY A 341 1.62 -25.50 -8.80
C GLY A 341 0.87 -24.29 -8.25
N TRP A 342 -0.25 -24.46 -7.54
CA TRP A 342 -0.90 -23.35 -6.86
C TRP A 342 -0.06 -22.86 -5.67
N ASN A 343 0.16 -21.56 -5.59
CA ASN A 343 0.94 -20.95 -4.51
C ASN A 343 0.20 -19.74 -3.96
N LEU A 344 -0.09 -19.75 -2.66
CA LEU A 344 -0.64 -18.58 -1.96
C LEU A 344 0.50 -17.71 -1.44
N VAL A 345 0.72 -16.60 -2.13
CA VAL A 345 1.72 -15.60 -1.79
C VAL A 345 1.05 -14.28 -1.42
N SER A 346 1.82 -13.27 -1.06
CA SER A 346 1.30 -11.94 -0.74
C SER A 346 2.23 -10.85 -1.21
N ASN A 347 1.69 -9.64 -1.33
CA ASN A 347 2.49 -8.45 -1.52
C ASN A 347 3.26 -8.17 -0.22
N PRO A 348 4.60 -8.34 -0.22
CA PRO A 348 5.41 -8.18 0.99
C PRO A 348 5.71 -6.71 1.27
N LEU A 349 5.36 -5.77 0.39
CA LEU A 349 5.72 -4.36 0.50
C LEU A 349 4.57 -3.54 1.11
N PRO A 350 4.87 -2.51 1.92
CA PRO A 350 3.88 -1.57 2.44
C PRO A 350 3.46 -0.53 1.38
N SER A 351 3.25 -0.98 0.14
CA SER A 351 2.81 -0.19 -1.00
C SER A 351 1.99 -1.07 -1.96
N PRO A 352 1.01 -0.53 -2.70
CA PRO A 352 0.45 -1.22 -3.85
C PRO A 352 1.54 -1.54 -4.87
N ILE A 353 1.50 -2.74 -5.46
CA ILE A 353 2.41 -3.17 -6.53
C ILE A 353 1.64 -3.43 -7.83
N ASP A 354 2.32 -3.27 -8.96
CA ASP A 354 1.82 -3.60 -10.29
C ASP A 354 2.28 -5.01 -10.72
N PHE A 355 1.32 -5.92 -10.92
CA PHE A 355 1.61 -7.26 -11.41
C PHE A 355 2.24 -7.28 -12.80
N GLU A 356 2.03 -6.24 -13.62
CA GLU A 356 2.63 -6.13 -14.95
C GLU A 356 4.15 -6.00 -14.92
N THR A 357 4.69 -5.37 -13.87
CA THR A 357 6.13 -5.07 -13.78
C THR A 357 6.90 -6.13 -12.99
N MET A 358 6.20 -6.97 -12.23
CA MET A 358 6.80 -8.06 -11.47
C MET A 358 7.57 -9.03 -12.38
N SER A 359 8.73 -9.49 -11.89
CA SER A 359 9.50 -10.52 -12.57
C SER A 359 8.95 -11.89 -12.20
N LEU A 360 8.32 -12.57 -13.18
CA LEU A 360 7.80 -13.93 -13.02
C LEU A 360 8.81 -14.97 -13.50
N GLY A 361 8.86 -16.11 -12.81
CA GLY A 361 9.62 -17.26 -13.25
C GLY A 361 9.11 -17.80 -14.59
N ALA A 362 9.97 -18.42 -15.40
CA ALA A 362 9.59 -18.96 -16.71
C ALA A 362 8.55 -20.09 -16.64
N GLY A 363 8.37 -20.71 -15.47
CA GLY A 363 7.35 -21.71 -15.20
C GLY A 363 6.17 -21.17 -14.40
N VAL A 364 5.93 -19.86 -14.37
CA VAL A 364 4.81 -19.21 -13.66
C VAL A 364 3.89 -18.56 -14.69
N ASP A 365 2.59 -18.83 -14.56
CA ASP A 365 1.57 -18.36 -15.49
C ASP A 365 1.40 -16.84 -15.41
N SER A 366 0.89 -16.22 -16.49
CA SER A 366 0.66 -14.77 -16.58
C SER A 366 -0.59 -14.28 -15.85
N VAL A 367 -1.17 -15.10 -14.97
CA VAL A 367 -2.45 -14.82 -14.32
C VAL A 367 -2.26 -14.70 -12.82
N VAL A 368 -2.76 -13.61 -12.26
CA VAL A 368 -2.91 -13.43 -10.82
C VAL A 368 -4.35 -13.72 -10.39
N TYR A 369 -4.49 -14.45 -9.29
CA TYR A 369 -5.76 -14.88 -8.76
C TYR A 369 -5.96 -14.26 -7.37
N PHE A 370 -7.14 -13.69 -7.14
CA PHE A 370 -7.57 -13.13 -5.88
C PHE A 370 -8.82 -13.84 -5.39
N TYR A 371 -9.20 -13.57 -4.14
CA TYR A 371 -10.50 -13.94 -3.60
C TYR A 371 -11.37 -12.69 -3.46
N ASN A 372 -12.49 -12.61 -4.18
CA ASN A 372 -13.45 -11.53 -4.00
C ASN A 372 -14.49 -11.94 -2.92
N PRO A 373 -14.46 -11.32 -1.73
CA PRO A 373 -15.34 -11.68 -0.63
C PRO A 373 -16.81 -11.35 -0.89
N ALA A 374 -17.09 -10.30 -1.66
CA ALA A 374 -18.45 -9.87 -1.99
C ALA A 374 -19.13 -10.88 -2.93
N ASN A 375 -18.38 -11.38 -3.91
CA ASN A 375 -18.85 -12.41 -4.83
C ASN A 375 -18.79 -13.81 -4.19
N GLY A 376 -17.91 -13.99 -3.21
CA GLY A 376 -17.62 -15.29 -2.59
C GLY A 376 -16.89 -16.23 -3.53
N ASN A 377 -16.13 -15.71 -4.49
CA ASN A 377 -15.48 -16.48 -5.55
C ASN A 377 -14.15 -15.84 -5.94
N SER A 378 -13.36 -16.55 -6.74
CA SER A 378 -12.11 -16.03 -7.27
C SER A 378 -12.34 -14.86 -8.23
N ALA A 379 -11.40 -13.93 -8.23
CA ALA A 379 -11.27 -12.87 -9.22
C ALA A 379 -9.89 -12.96 -9.83
N THR A 380 -9.76 -12.65 -11.11
CA THR A 380 -8.52 -12.89 -11.83
C THR A 380 -8.13 -11.70 -12.67
N TYR A 381 -6.84 -11.60 -12.94
CA TYR A 381 -6.28 -10.68 -13.92
C TYR A 381 -5.17 -11.37 -14.69
N ASP A 382 -5.24 -11.34 -16.02
CA ASP A 382 -4.23 -11.88 -16.92
C ASP A 382 -3.45 -10.74 -17.58
N ARG A 383 -2.13 -10.71 -17.33
CA ARG A 383 -1.24 -9.69 -17.90
C ARG A 383 -1.04 -9.84 -19.41
N TYR A 384 -1.23 -11.05 -19.96
CA TYR A 384 -1.07 -11.25 -21.40
C TYR A 384 -2.17 -10.55 -22.19
N SER A 385 -3.41 -10.68 -21.71
CA SER A 385 -4.58 -10.07 -22.33
C SER A 385 -4.95 -8.69 -21.80
N ASN A 386 -4.40 -8.30 -20.65
CA ASN A 386 -4.77 -7.09 -19.92
C ASN A 386 -6.27 -7.09 -19.59
N LEU A 387 -6.77 -8.22 -19.08
CA LEU A 387 -8.17 -8.44 -18.75
C LEU A 387 -8.32 -8.97 -17.33
N GLY A 388 -9.39 -8.52 -16.68
CA GLY A 388 -9.81 -9.01 -15.38
C GLY A 388 -11.28 -9.41 -15.34
N ASP A 389 -11.63 -10.29 -14.41
CA ASP A 389 -13.00 -10.66 -14.05
C ASP A 389 -13.26 -10.48 -12.56
N ASN A 390 -14.53 -10.42 -12.15
CA ASN A 390 -14.93 -10.34 -10.74
C ASN A 390 -14.21 -9.23 -9.93
N GLY A 391 -13.79 -8.15 -10.59
CA GLY A 391 -13.06 -7.03 -9.98
C GLY A 391 -11.54 -7.21 -9.84
N GLY A 392 -10.96 -8.28 -10.38
CA GLY A 392 -9.51 -8.47 -10.48
C GLY A 392 -8.87 -7.44 -11.42
N THR A 393 -7.69 -6.94 -11.03
CA THR A 393 -6.89 -5.99 -11.82
C THR A 393 -5.40 -6.34 -11.66
N ASN A 394 -4.51 -5.67 -12.40
CA ASN A 394 -3.06 -5.76 -12.21
C ASN A 394 -2.57 -5.27 -10.84
N VAL A 395 -3.33 -4.41 -10.16
CA VAL A 395 -2.91 -3.85 -8.87
C VAL A 395 -3.09 -4.85 -7.72
N ILE A 396 -2.03 -5.05 -6.95
CA ILE A 396 -2.02 -5.84 -5.71
C ILE A 396 -1.72 -4.90 -4.55
N GLN A 397 -2.72 -4.61 -3.72
CA GLN A 397 -2.57 -3.66 -2.61
C GLN A 397 -1.61 -4.18 -1.53
N SER A 398 -1.09 -3.31 -0.66
CA SER A 398 -0.25 -3.75 0.46
C SER A 398 -0.99 -4.77 1.34
N SER A 399 -0.28 -5.71 1.98
CA SER A 399 -0.88 -6.79 2.78
C SER A 399 -1.86 -7.71 2.02
N GLN A 400 -2.02 -7.58 0.69
CA GLN A 400 -2.93 -8.41 -0.09
C GLN A 400 -2.27 -9.73 -0.45
N GLY A 401 -2.92 -10.82 -0.08
CA GLY A 401 -2.60 -12.16 -0.58
C GLY A 401 -3.18 -12.40 -1.97
N PHE A 402 -2.51 -13.23 -2.74
CA PHE A 402 -2.92 -13.64 -4.08
C PHE A 402 -2.34 -15.01 -4.42
N PHE A 403 -3.01 -15.71 -5.31
CA PHE A 403 -2.54 -16.97 -5.86
C PHE A 403 -1.79 -16.73 -7.17
N LEU A 404 -0.68 -17.44 -7.32
CA LEU A 404 0.00 -17.65 -8.59
C LEU A 404 0.03 -19.14 -8.88
N LYS A 405 -0.02 -19.49 -10.18
CA LYS A 405 0.08 -20.87 -10.61
C LYS A 405 1.41 -21.11 -11.34
N ALA A 406 2.11 -22.16 -10.93
CA ALA A 406 3.30 -22.66 -11.58
C ALA A 406 2.97 -23.85 -12.48
N SER A 407 3.47 -23.82 -13.71
CA SER A 407 3.40 -24.94 -14.67
C SER A 407 4.70 -25.76 -14.72
N GLY A 408 5.71 -25.39 -13.93
CA GLY A 408 6.96 -26.13 -13.80
C GLY A 408 7.88 -25.58 -12.70
N SER A 409 9.05 -26.22 -12.52
CA SER A 409 9.97 -25.92 -11.42
C SER A 409 10.68 -24.57 -11.50
N ALA A 410 10.58 -23.83 -12.61
CA ALA A 410 11.19 -22.51 -12.80
C ALA A 410 10.32 -21.41 -12.17
N VAL A 411 10.16 -21.44 -10.85
CA VAL A 411 9.16 -20.65 -10.09
C VAL A 411 9.67 -19.31 -9.52
N THR A 412 10.95 -18.97 -9.72
CA THR A 412 11.56 -17.76 -9.14
C THR A 412 10.83 -16.50 -9.58
N THR A 413 10.02 -15.96 -8.67
CA THR A 413 9.20 -14.77 -8.87
C THR A 413 9.60 -13.74 -7.83
N THR A 414 9.81 -12.49 -8.24
CA THR A 414 10.34 -11.45 -7.37
C THR A 414 9.55 -10.15 -7.45
N VAL A 415 9.48 -9.44 -6.33
CA VAL A 415 8.94 -8.08 -6.22
C VAL A 415 10.07 -7.11 -5.87
N SER A 416 10.13 -5.97 -6.55
CA SER A 416 11.17 -4.94 -6.42
C SER A 416 10.57 -3.59 -6.04
N GLU A 417 11.40 -2.63 -5.61
CA GLU A 417 10.95 -1.25 -5.35
C GLU A 417 10.31 -0.60 -6.58
N SER A 418 10.78 -0.94 -7.78
CA SER A 418 10.22 -0.46 -9.06
C SER A 418 8.81 -0.97 -9.36
N ASP A 419 8.33 -2.01 -8.66
CA ASP A 419 6.98 -2.54 -8.84
C ASP A 419 5.94 -1.75 -8.05
N LYS A 420 6.37 -0.89 -7.11
CA LYS A 420 5.47 -0.05 -6.32
C LYS A 420 4.81 1.02 -7.19
N ILE A 421 3.50 1.17 -7.04
CA ILE A 421 2.70 2.18 -7.76
C ILE A 421 1.89 3.06 -6.81
N ASN A 422 1.62 4.30 -7.23
CA ASN A 422 0.88 5.26 -6.42
C ASN A 422 -0.62 5.22 -6.74
N THR A 423 -1.34 4.29 -6.13
CA THR A 423 -2.80 4.16 -6.33
C THR A 423 -3.51 3.58 -5.11
N ASN A 424 -4.69 4.12 -4.80
CA ASN A 424 -5.64 3.50 -3.87
C ASN A 424 -6.69 2.64 -4.61
N GLY A 425 -6.62 2.61 -5.95
CA GLY A 425 -7.53 1.87 -6.82
C GLY A 425 -7.00 0.50 -7.24
N GLY A 426 -7.90 -0.40 -7.62
CA GLY A 426 -7.57 -1.72 -8.15
C GLY A 426 -7.26 -2.80 -7.10
N GLY A 427 -7.37 -4.06 -7.52
CA GLY A 427 -7.32 -5.24 -6.65
C GLY A 427 -8.61 -5.40 -5.85
N ILE A 428 -8.63 -6.39 -4.95
CA ILE A 428 -9.80 -6.65 -4.09
C ILE A 428 -9.88 -5.66 -2.93
N PHE A 429 -8.75 -5.08 -2.53
CA PHE A 429 -8.70 -4.07 -1.47
C PHE A 429 -8.72 -2.64 -1.99
N GLY A 430 -8.59 -2.39 -3.29
CA GLY A 430 -8.66 -1.05 -3.85
C GLY A 430 -10.04 -0.68 -4.39
N ILE A 431 -10.16 0.57 -4.79
CA ILE A 431 -11.38 1.17 -5.31
C ILE A 431 -11.43 0.92 -6.84
N GLY A 432 -12.55 0.40 -7.34
CA GLY A 432 -12.62 -0.35 -8.61
C GLY A 432 -11.95 0.24 -9.86
N GLY A 433 -11.58 -0.63 -10.82
CA GLY A 433 -10.93 -0.25 -12.07
C GLY A 433 -11.18 -1.18 -13.27
N GLN A 434 -11.34 -0.51 -14.43
CA GLN A 434 -11.36 -0.87 -15.86
C GLN A 434 -11.97 -2.19 -16.36
N VAL A 435 -12.75 -2.05 -17.46
CA VAL A 435 -13.31 -3.14 -18.27
C VAL A 435 -13.06 -2.79 -19.73
N PRO A 436 -12.14 -3.49 -20.44
CA PRO A 436 -12.03 -3.42 -21.89
C PRO A 436 -13.23 -4.07 -22.60
N ALA A 437 -13.23 -4.11 -23.93
CA ALA A 437 -14.33 -4.72 -24.70
C ALA A 437 -14.18 -6.26 -24.77
N HIS A 438 -15.10 -7.00 -24.15
CA HIS A 438 -15.13 -8.47 -24.15
C HIS A 438 -16.56 -9.01 -24.03
N LEU A 439 -16.73 -10.33 -24.19
CA LEU A 439 -17.97 -11.02 -23.81
C LEU A 439 -17.89 -11.43 -22.35
N ARG A 440 -18.78 -10.87 -21.53
CA ARG A 440 -18.90 -11.16 -20.11
C ARG A 440 -20.17 -11.95 -19.85
N LEU A 441 -20.04 -13.12 -19.25
CA LEU A 441 -21.17 -13.91 -18.76
C LEU A 441 -21.19 -13.84 -17.24
N SER A 442 -22.34 -13.48 -16.65
CA SER A 442 -22.50 -13.38 -15.20
C SER A 442 -23.70 -14.19 -14.73
N ILE A 443 -23.57 -14.81 -13.55
CA ILE A 443 -24.64 -15.53 -12.85
C ILE A 443 -24.82 -14.99 -11.43
N ALA A 444 -26.06 -14.74 -11.06
CA ALA A 444 -26.48 -14.36 -9.70
C ALA A 444 -27.87 -14.97 -9.41
N SER A 445 -28.33 -14.89 -8.16
CA SER A 445 -29.68 -15.32 -7.77
C SER A 445 -30.19 -14.52 -6.58
N ASP A 446 -31.50 -14.52 -6.35
CA ASP A 446 -32.10 -13.85 -5.17
C ASP A 446 -31.95 -14.66 -3.86
N VAL A 447 -31.30 -15.84 -3.90
CA VAL A 447 -31.14 -16.71 -2.72
C VAL A 447 -30.08 -16.18 -1.75
N ASN A 448 -29.03 -15.54 -2.28
CA ASN A 448 -27.95 -14.94 -1.51
C ASN A 448 -27.26 -13.84 -2.36
N THR A 449 -26.31 -13.12 -1.78
CA THR A 449 -25.58 -12.04 -2.47
C THR A 449 -24.43 -12.52 -3.35
N PHE A 450 -24.16 -13.83 -3.41
CA PHE A 450 -23.03 -14.38 -4.16
C PHE A 450 -23.31 -14.38 -5.66
N SER A 451 -22.25 -14.19 -6.43
CA SER A 451 -22.31 -14.16 -7.89
C SER A 451 -21.00 -14.66 -8.46
N ASP A 452 -20.99 -14.97 -9.75
CA ASP A 452 -19.78 -15.29 -10.48
C ASP A 452 -19.81 -14.74 -11.90
N GLU A 453 -18.62 -14.64 -12.48
CA GLU A 453 -18.36 -14.16 -13.82
C GLU A 453 -17.35 -15.07 -14.53
N THR A 454 -17.48 -15.18 -15.85
CA THR A 454 -16.43 -15.67 -16.74
C THR A 454 -16.34 -14.75 -17.94
N VAL A 455 -15.12 -14.56 -18.44
CA VAL A 455 -14.83 -13.69 -19.58
C VAL A 455 -14.35 -14.52 -20.76
N VAL A 456 -14.93 -14.23 -21.93
CA VAL A 456 -14.45 -14.75 -23.21
C VAL A 456 -13.99 -13.58 -24.06
N TYR A 457 -12.77 -13.67 -24.56
CA TYR A 457 -12.17 -12.62 -25.37
C TYR A 457 -11.55 -13.20 -26.65
N PHE A 458 -11.69 -12.45 -27.74
CA PHE A 458 -11.29 -12.90 -29.08
C PHE A 458 -10.01 -12.19 -29.54
N THR A 459 -8.86 -12.83 -29.33
CA THR A 459 -7.52 -12.40 -29.74
C THR A 459 -6.78 -13.49 -30.53
N ALA A 460 -5.50 -13.79 -30.25
CA ALA A 460 -4.68 -14.84 -30.83
C ALA A 460 -4.61 -16.14 -29.99
N GLY A 461 -5.70 -16.55 -29.32
CA GLY A 461 -5.75 -17.76 -28.48
C GLY A 461 -6.07 -19.06 -29.23
N THR A 462 -6.29 -20.16 -28.51
CA THR A 462 -6.72 -21.44 -29.08
C THR A 462 -8.02 -21.96 -28.42
N PRO A 463 -8.77 -22.87 -29.06
CA PRO A 463 -9.96 -23.47 -28.43
C PRO A 463 -9.65 -24.49 -27.31
N GLU A 464 -8.39 -24.87 -27.13
CA GLU A 464 -7.93 -25.79 -26.07
C GLU A 464 -7.32 -24.96 -24.92
N LEU A 465 -7.16 -25.57 -23.74
CA LEU A 465 -6.48 -24.91 -22.62
C LEU A 465 -5.03 -24.56 -23.00
N ASP A 466 -4.68 -23.28 -22.92
CA ASP A 466 -3.32 -22.79 -23.13
C ASP A 466 -2.87 -21.80 -22.03
N GLU A 467 -1.60 -21.35 -22.11
CA GLU A 467 -0.97 -20.45 -21.12
C GLU A 467 -1.62 -19.06 -21.01
N ARG A 468 -2.52 -18.72 -21.95
CA ARG A 468 -3.24 -17.43 -22.02
C ARG A 468 -4.67 -17.56 -21.52
N ASP A 469 -5.07 -18.76 -21.13
CA ASP A 469 -6.32 -19.02 -20.41
C ASP A 469 -6.08 -18.95 -18.90
N ALA A 470 -7.04 -18.38 -18.18
CA ALA A 470 -7.05 -18.45 -16.72
C ALA A 470 -7.88 -19.65 -16.27
N LEU A 471 -7.26 -20.62 -15.59
CA LEU A 471 -7.99 -21.71 -14.95
C LEU A 471 -8.90 -21.18 -13.85
N LYS A 472 -10.07 -21.79 -13.66
CA LYS A 472 -10.93 -21.40 -12.55
C LYS A 472 -10.27 -21.84 -11.23
N CYS A 473 -9.89 -20.88 -10.39
CA CYS A 473 -9.52 -21.18 -9.01
C CYS A 473 -10.79 -21.56 -8.24
N GLY A 474 -10.82 -22.79 -7.74
CA GLY A 474 -11.93 -23.42 -7.04
C GLY A 474 -12.11 -22.97 -5.59
N PHE A 475 -11.25 -22.08 -5.07
CA PHE A 475 -11.44 -21.51 -3.74
C PHE A 475 -12.60 -20.50 -3.73
N ALA A 476 -13.79 -20.97 -3.35
CA ALA A 476 -15.03 -20.21 -3.28
C ALA A 476 -15.80 -20.46 -1.98
N HIS A 477 -16.73 -19.56 -1.65
CA HIS A 477 -17.71 -19.79 -0.59
C HIS A 477 -18.63 -20.95 -0.98
N SER A 478 -18.94 -21.85 -0.04
CA SER A 478 -19.66 -23.11 -0.33
C SER A 478 -21.08 -22.94 -0.92
N ALA A 479 -21.69 -21.77 -0.71
CA ALA A 479 -23.01 -21.40 -1.25
C ALA A 479 -22.95 -20.50 -2.50
N ALA A 480 -21.76 -20.14 -2.98
CA ALA A 480 -21.60 -19.31 -4.18
C ALA A 480 -21.82 -20.15 -5.46
N PRO A 481 -22.52 -19.61 -6.48
CA PRO A 481 -22.54 -20.25 -7.80
C PRO A 481 -21.14 -20.14 -8.43
N GLN A 482 -20.77 -21.09 -9.29
CA GLN A 482 -19.58 -20.99 -10.12
C GLN A 482 -19.94 -21.10 -11.61
N LEU A 483 -19.32 -20.25 -12.42
CA LEU A 483 -19.45 -20.15 -13.86
C LEU A 483 -18.05 -20.19 -14.48
N ALA A 484 -17.92 -21.03 -15.51
CA ALA A 484 -16.69 -21.16 -16.26
C ALA A 484 -17.01 -21.61 -17.69
N THR A 485 -16.08 -21.34 -18.60
CA THR A 485 -16.01 -22.03 -19.88
C THR A 485 -15.35 -23.40 -19.70
N LEU A 486 -15.56 -24.30 -20.67
CA LEU A 486 -14.93 -25.62 -20.67
C LEU A 486 -14.04 -25.76 -21.90
N ALA A 487 -12.76 -26.00 -21.69
CA ALA A 487 -11.84 -26.50 -22.71
C ALA A 487 -11.00 -27.64 -22.14
N SER A 488 -10.77 -28.67 -22.96
CA SER A 488 -9.94 -29.84 -22.60
C SER A 488 -10.30 -30.53 -21.27
N GLY A 489 -11.55 -30.39 -20.78
CA GLY A 489 -12.01 -30.94 -19.49
C GLY A 489 -11.70 -30.07 -18.26
N ALA A 490 -11.07 -28.91 -18.44
CA ALA A 490 -10.79 -27.93 -17.39
C ALA A 490 -11.87 -26.83 -17.34
N GLN A 491 -12.11 -26.28 -16.15
CA GLN A 491 -12.92 -25.08 -15.98
C GLN A 491 -12.05 -23.84 -16.15
N ILE A 492 -12.46 -22.92 -17.02
CA ILE A 492 -11.68 -21.74 -17.41
C ILE A 492 -12.47 -20.46 -17.05
N ALA A 493 -11.85 -19.59 -16.27
CA ALA A 493 -12.36 -18.28 -15.87
C ALA A 493 -12.22 -17.27 -17.01
N HIS A 494 -11.04 -17.22 -17.67
CA HIS A 494 -10.78 -16.39 -18.85
C HIS A 494 -10.38 -17.27 -20.02
N GLN A 495 -11.19 -17.29 -21.07
CA GLN A 495 -10.88 -18.05 -22.28
C GLN A 495 -10.38 -17.11 -23.39
N CYS A 496 -9.15 -17.35 -23.81
CA CYS A 496 -8.50 -16.71 -24.95
C CYS A 496 -8.83 -17.45 -26.24
N LEU A 497 -9.60 -16.84 -27.14
CA LEU A 497 -9.97 -17.48 -28.39
C LEU A 497 -9.46 -16.73 -29.61
N ARG A 498 -9.23 -17.42 -30.73
CA ARG A 498 -8.96 -16.77 -32.03
C ARG A 498 -10.17 -15.97 -32.54
N GLN A 499 -9.95 -14.84 -33.22
CA GLN A 499 -11.02 -14.14 -33.93
C GLN A 499 -11.62 -15.03 -35.04
N TYR A 500 -12.92 -15.33 -34.95
CA TYR A 500 -13.60 -16.21 -35.90
C TYR A 500 -14.25 -15.45 -37.07
N ARG A 501 -14.24 -16.08 -38.26
CA ARG A 501 -15.05 -15.69 -39.44
C ARG A 501 -16.31 -16.57 -39.65
N ARG A 502 -16.66 -17.46 -38.71
CA ARG A 502 -17.88 -18.32 -38.74
C ARG A 502 -18.37 -18.67 -37.32
N CYS A 503 -19.66 -19.03 -37.17
CA CYS A 503 -20.31 -19.38 -35.90
C CYS A 503 -19.70 -20.60 -35.21
N HIS A 504 -19.47 -20.50 -33.90
CA HIS A 504 -19.00 -21.57 -33.02
C HIS A 504 -19.91 -21.64 -31.78
N GLN A 505 -20.19 -22.85 -31.27
CA GLN A 505 -21.14 -23.10 -30.18
C GLN A 505 -20.36 -23.43 -28.91
N TYR A 506 -20.48 -22.59 -27.86
CA TYR A 506 -19.77 -22.78 -26.59
C TYR A 506 -20.72 -23.34 -25.53
N PRO A 507 -20.46 -24.53 -24.96
CA PRO A 507 -21.25 -25.06 -23.86
C PRO A 507 -20.81 -24.46 -22.52
N PRO A 508 -21.67 -23.70 -21.80
CA PRO A 508 -21.36 -23.24 -20.45
C PRO A 508 -21.43 -24.41 -19.44
N ALA A 509 -20.52 -24.42 -18.46
CA ALA A 509 -20.61 -25.31 -17.29
C ALA A 509 -21.20 -24.58 -16.09
N ARG A 510 -21.96 -25.32 -15.26
CA ARG A 510 -22.50 -24.85 -13.98
C ARG A 510 -22.33 -25.94 -12.94
N GLU A 511 -21.60 -25.65 -11.86
CA GLU A 511 -21.66 -26.45 -10.64
C GLU A 511 -22.71 -25.88 -9.68
N ARG A 512 -23.49 -26.77 -9.05
CA ARG A 512 -24.41 -26.43 -7.97
C ARG A 512 -23.87 -27.04 -6.68
N GLY A 513 -23.57 -26.22 -5.68
CA GLY A 513 -23.34 -26.69 -4.31
C GLY A 513 -24.53 -27.51 -3.79
N CYS A 514 -24.24 -28.72 -3.31
CA CYS A 514 -25.08 -29.76 -2.70
C CYS A 514 -26.61 -29.53 -2.55
N HIS A 515 -27.41 -29.99 -3.51
CA HIS A 515 -28.27 -31.20 -3.41
C HIS A 515 -29.27 -31.27 -4.58
N ARG A 516 -29.40 -32.48 -5.15
CA ARG A 516 -30.29 -32.96 -6.24
C ARG A 516 -29.96 -32.53 -7.67
N HIS A 517 -29.57 -33.55 -8.45
CA HIS A 517 -29.51 -33.58 -9.91
C HIS A 517 -30.78 -33.05 -10.58
N LEU A 518 -30.60 -32.06 -11.46
CA LEU A 518 -31.45 -31.82 -12.62
C LEU A 518 -30.56 -31.31 -13.76
N ARG A 519 -30.15 -32.23 -14.65
CA ARG A 519 -29.55 -31.88 -15.94
C ARG A 519 -30.65 -31.24 -16.80
N HIS A 520 -30.46 -29.98 -17.19
CA HIS A 520 -31.15 -29.41 -18.34
C HIS A 520 -30.12 -29.05 -19.39
N GLN A 521 -30.04 -29.88 -20.44
CA GLN A 521 -29.45 -29.48 -21.71
C GLN A 521 -30.47 -28.57 -22.40
N TRP A 522 -30.07 -27.34 -22.69
CA TRP A 522 -30.81 -26.47 -23.60
C TRP A 522 -30.41 -26.84 -25.03
N ARG A 523 -31.41 -27.12 -25.88
CA ARG A 523 -31.25 -27.31 -27.33
C ARG A 523 -31.08 -25.98 -28.04
#